data_AF-A0A9Q3CL54-F1
#
_entry.id   AF-A0A9Q3CL54-F1
#
_cell.length_a   1.000
_cell.length_b   1.000
_cell.length_c   1.000
_cell.angle_alpha   90.00
_cell.angle_beta   90.00
_cell.angle_gamma   90.00
#
_symmetry.space_group_name_H-M   'P 1'
#
loop_
_entity.id
_entity.type
_entity.pdbx_description
1 polymer ?
#
loop_
_entity_poly.entity_id
_entity_poly.type
_entity_poly.pdbx_seq_one_letter_code
_entity_poly.pdbx_strand_id
1 'polypeptide(L)'
;MTHKQIEVGCDRSGTPNPHKNSSKTVTSRKLDFQFRFYARKYAKSTTWTLKVKNPEGSHDATETSMEHPAFRKFNEQETSKISQMSESLLMPRKIQAQLCIQRESGRPVILKDIYNQVKKIKKDKMQVRRLIDSLIKTLKEEKFVWSSSRDAEGNINSLFFTHPLAIKLLNGFPHVILMDYAFKNNK
;
A
#
# COMPACT_ATOMS: atom_id res chain seq x y z
N MET A 1 -13.25 21.19 -21.94
CA MET A 1 -12.95 22.08 -20.80
C MET A 1 -12.71 21.22 -19.56
N THR A 2 -11.48 21.08 -19.11
CA THR A 2 -11.13 20.26 -17.94
C THR A 2 -11.20 21.12 -16.67
N HIS A 3 -12.17 20.85 -15.80
CA HIS A 3 -12.27 21.49 -14.50
C HIS A 3 -11.48 20.67 -13.47
N LYS A 4 -10.61 21.32 -12.69
CA LYS A 4 -9.94 20.64 -11.57
C LYS A 4 -10.87 20.71 -10.37
N GLN A 5 -11.31 19.57 -9.87
CA GLN A 5 -12.14 19.45 -8.67
C GLN A 5 -11.38 18.70 -7.59
N ILE A 6 -11.37 19.24 -6.38
CA ILE A 6 -10.83 18.62 -5.17
C ILE A 6 -12.00 18.45 -4.21
N GLU A 7 -12.18 17.24 -3.69
CA GLU A 7 -13.14 16.95 -2.62
C GLU A 7 -12.35 16.66 -1.35
N VAL A 8 -12.74 17.32 -0.26
CA VAL A 8 -12.17 17.09 1.07
C VAL A 8 -13.32 16.94 2.05
N GLY A 9 -13.20 15.98 2.96
CA GLY A 9 -14.18 15.71 4.00
C GLY A 9 -13.50 15.24 5.28
N CYS A 10 -14.27 15.20 6.36
CA CYS A 10 -13.77 14.71 7.63
C CYS A 10 -13.49 13.19 7.58
N ASP A 11 -12.40 12.73 8.21
CA ASP A 11 -12.06 11.30 8.31
C ASP A 11 -13.08 10.49 9.12
N ARG A 12 -13.90 11.15 9.95
CA ARG A 12 -15.02 10.58 10.71
C ARG A 12 -16.36 10.68 9.98
N SER A 13 -16.40 11.21 8.76
CA SER A 13 -17.65 11.29 7.99
C SER A 13 -18.12 9.93 7.45
N GLY A 14 -19.44 9.78 7.35
CA GLY A 14 -20.17 8.63 6.80
C GLY A 14 -20.81 7.74 7.85
N THR A 15 -21.53 6.73 7.37
CA THR A 15 -22.13 5.69 8.22
C THR A 15 -21.12 4.58 8.51
N PRO A 16 -21.07 4.07 9.75
CA PRO A 16 -20.49 2.76 10.04
C PRO A 16 -21.09 1.70 9.10
N ASN A 17 -20.26 0.81 8.56
CA ASN A 17 -20.78 -0.29 7.73
C ASN A 17 -21.13 -1.48 8.64
N PRO A 18 -22.41 -1.84 8.81
CA PRO A 18 -22.83 -2.93 9.67
C PRO A 18 -22.49 -4.32 9.11
N HIS A 19 -22.19 -4.44 7.82
CA HIS A 19 -22.12 -5.73 7.10
C HIS A 19 -20.73 -6.30 6.85
N LYS A 20 -19.68 -5.84 7.54
CA LYS A 20 -18.43 -6.63 7.53
C LYS A 20 -18.60 -7.85 8.43
N ASN A 21 -19.08 -8.95 7.84
CA ASN A 21 -18.98 -10.33 8.34
C ASN A 21 -17.51 -10.70 8.55
N SER A 22 -16.89 -10.11 9.55
CA SER A 22 -15.63 -10.57 10.11
C SER A 22 -15.90 -10.78 11.58
N SER A 23 -15.44 -11.90 12.13
CA SER A 23 -15.50 -12.25 13.56
C SER A 23 -14.76 -11.27 14.50
N LYS A 24 -14.50 -10.05 14.04
CA LYS A 24 -13.84 -8.96 14.75
C LYS A 24 -14.82 -7.80 14.82
N THR A 25 -15.14 -7.38 16.03
CA THR A 25 -15.76 -6.09 16.32
C THR A 25 -14.85 -4.98 15.79
N VAL A 26 -15.09 -4.54 14.56
CA VAL A 26 -14.43 -3.38 13.98
C VAL A 26 -15.19 -2.16 14.48
N THR A 27 -14.66 -1.49 15.50
CA THR A 27 -15.19 -0.21 15.94
C THR A 27 -14.99 0.82 14.82
N SER A 28 -16.11 1.33 14.28
CA SER A 28 -16.08 2.40 13.29
C SER A 28 -15.77 3.72 13.97
N ARG A 29 -14.88 4.52 13.37
CA ARG A 29 -14.62 5.91 13.79
C ARG A 29 -15.61 6.90 13.21
N LYS A 30 -16.54 6.44 12.36
CA LYS A 30 -17.46 7.33 11.66
C LYS A 30 -18.64 7.71 12.56
N LEU A 31 -19.03 8.98 12.54
CA LEU A 31 -20.04 9.55 13.45
C LEU A 31 -21.39 9.86 12.75
N ASP A 32 -21.73 9.11 11.71
CA ASP A 32 -23.01 9.23 10.99
C ASP A 32 -23.37 10.66 10.52
N PHE A 33 -22.37 11.39 10.01
CA PHE A 33 -22.54 12.71 9.42
C PHE A 33 -21.79 12.81 8.09
N GLN A 34 -22.20 13.73 7.20
CA GLN A 34 -21.73 13.74 5.81
C GLN A 34 -21.06 15.06 5.38
N PHE A 35 -20.41 15.75 6.32
CA PHE A 35 -19.71 17.01 6.03
C PHE A 35 -18.66 16.85 4.92
N ARG A 36 -18.79 17.65 3.86
CA ARG A 36 -17.86 17.69 2.73
C ARG A 36 -17.76 19.09 2.15
N PHE A 37 -16.59 19.43 1.63
CA PHE A 37 -16.44 20.60 0.78
C PHE A 37 -15.71 20.29 -0.52
N TYR A 38 -16.09 21.03 -1.55
CA TYR A 38 -15.58 20.90 -2.91
C TYR A 38 -14.89 22.19 -3.28
N ALA A 39 -13.63 22.09 -3.70
CA ALA A 39 -12.92 23.19 -4.34
C ALA A 39 -12.88 22.94 -5.85
N ARG A 40 -13.46 23.84 -6.64
CA ARG A 40 -13.48 23.76 -8.10
C ARG A 40 -12.69 24.91 -8.71
N LYS A 41 -11.82 24.59 -9.67
CA LYS A 41 -11.13 25.56 -10.52
C LYS A 41 -11.61 25.43 -11.96
N TYR A 42 -12.08 26.53 -12.52
CA TYR A 42 -12.49 26.60 -13.92
C TYR A 42 -11.27 26.74 -14.83
N ALA A 43 -11.28 26.05 -15.98
CA ALA A 43 -10.11 25.93 -16.86
C ALA A 43 -9.49 27.28 -17.31
N LYS A 44 -10.32 28.34 -17.42
CA LYS A 44 -9.91 29.69 -17.84
C LYS A 44 -9.79 30.70 -16.69
N SER A 45 -10.01 30.28 -15.45
CA SER A 45 -10.04 31.16 -14.28
C SER A 45 -8.87 30.87 -13.34
N THR A 46 -8.30 31.91 -12.76
CA THR A 46 -7.36 31.84 -11.65
C THR A 46 -8.06 31.60 -10.30
N THR A 47 -9.39 31.75 -10.25
CA THR A 47 -10.19 31.70 -9.03
C THR A 47 -10.65 30.28 -8.71
N TRP A 48 -10.61 29.93 -7.41
CA TRP A 48 -11.20 28.72 -6.87
C TRP A 48 -12.57 29.01 -6.28
N THR A 49 -13.57 28.17 -6.56
CA THR A 49 -14.87 28.23 -5.88
C THR A 49 -14.96 27.12 -4.86
N LEU A 50 -15.22 27.49 -3.61
CA LEU A 50 -15.49 26.54 -2.53
C LEU A 50 -17.01 26.34 -2.39
N LYS A 51 -17.47 25.09 -2.34
CA LYS A 51 -18.86 24.75 -2.00
C LYS A 51 -18.86 23.78 -0.83
N VAL A 52 -19.53 24.13 0.26
CA VAL A 52 -19.72 23.25 1.41
C VAL A 52 -21.06 22.52 1.27
N LYS A 53 -21.08 21.24 1.58
CA LYS A 53 -22.27 20.39 1.59
C LYS A 53 -22.41 19.79 3.00
N ASN A 54 -23.63 19.86 3.54
CA ASN A 54 -23.97 19.40 4.89
C ASN A 54 -23.07 20.03 5.96
N PRO A 55 -23.09 21.37 6.12
CA PRO A 55 -22.28 22.06 7.13
C PRO A 55 -22.68 21.68 8.56
N GLU A 56 -23.95 21.32 8.77
CA GLU A 56 -24.52 20.95 10.06
C GLU A 56 -24.16 19.51 10.45
N GLY A 57 -24.00 19.27 11.76
CA GLY A 57 -23.69 17.94 12.32
C GLY A 57 -22.21 17.54 12.24
N SER A 58 -21.29 18.50 12.07
CA SER A 58 -19.85 18.22 12.22
C SER A 58 -19.50 18.03 13.70
N HIS A 59 -18.56 17.13 13.98
CA HIS A 59 -17.98 17.03 15.33
C HIS A 59 -17.01 18.19 15.59
N ASP A 60 -16.75 18.47 16.87
CA ASP A 60 -15.82 19.53 17.26
C ASP A 60 -14.41 19.31 16.71
N ALA A 61 -13.75 20.43 16.42
CA ALA A 61 -12.37 20.41 15.97
C ALA A 61 -11.49 19.74 17.03
N THR A 62 -10.65 18.82 16.57
CA THR A 62 -9.75 18.11 17.46
C THR A 62 -8.45 18.90 17.61
N GLU A 63 -8.05 19.15 18.85
CA GLU A 63 -6.86 19.96 19.15
C GLU A 63 -5.55 19.22 18.87
N THR A 64 -5.55 17.89 18.94
CA THR A 64 -4.33 17.09 18.82
C THR A 64 -4.26 16.33 17.50
N SER A 65 -3.16 16.53 16.75
CA SER A 65 -2.87 15.83 15.49
C SER A 65 -2.81 14.30 15.62
N MET A 66 -2.62 13.77 16.83
CA MET A 66 -2.61 12.35 17.17
C MET A 66 -3.94 11.65 16.85
N GLU A 67 -5.04 12.38 16.93
CA GLU A 67 -6.34 11.75 16.75
C GLU A 67 -6.66 11.46 15.28
N HIS A 68 -6.01 12.16 14.35
CA HIS A 68 -6.26 12.06 12.92
C HIS A 68 -5.27 11.08 12.25
N PRO A 69 -5.74 9.93 11.73
CA PRO A 69 -4.88 8.94 11.09
C PRO A 69 -4.11 9.50 9.89
N ALA A 70 -4.64 10.53 9.23
CA ALA A 70 -3.97 11.20 8.11
C ALA A 70 -2.57 11.71 8.49
N PHE A 71 -2.41 12.30 9.69
CA PHE A 71 -1.11 12.80 10.17
C PHE A 71 -0.21 11.70 10.74
N ARG A 72 -0.78 10.53 11.04
CA ARG A 72 -0.05 9.37 11.59
C ARG A 72 0.46 8.40 10.54
N LYS A 73 0.07 8.56 9.26
CA LYS A 73 0.54 7.68 8.18
C LYS A 73 2.07 7.70 8.07
N PHE A 74 2.63 6.52 7.84
CA PHE A 74 4.03 6.38 7.50
C PHE A 74 4.23 6.58 6.00
N ASN A 75 5.27 7.32 5.61
CA ASN A 75 5.71 7.39 4.22
C ASN A 75 6.51 6.12 3.85
N GLU A 76 6.96 6.01 2.59
CA GLU A 76 7.71 4.84 2.13
C GLU A 76 9.06 4.69 2.85
N GLN A 77 9.78 5.78 3.07
CA GLN A 77 11.07 5.78 3.77
C GLN A 77 10.92 5.29 5.22
N GLU A 78 9.94 5.81 5.94
CA GLU A 78 9.59 5.41 7.31
C GLU A 78 9.15 3.93 7.33
N THR A 79 8.38 3.49 6.34
CA THR A 79 7.94 2.09 6.23
C THR A 79 9.10 1.13 5.99
N SER A 80 10.02 1.48 5.07
CA SER A 80 11.25 0.73 4.81
C SER A 80 12.07 0.60 6.10
N LYS A 81 12.22 1.70 6.83
CA LYS A 81 12.96 1.70 8.10
C LYS A 81 12.30 0.84 9.18
N ILE A 82 10.96 0.89 9.29
CA ILE A 82 10.21 0.01 10.19
C ILE A 82 10.46 -1.45 9.82
N SER A 83 10.49 -1.79 8.52
CA SER A 83 10.80 -3.15 8.05
C SER A 83 12.18 -3.59 8.53
N GLN A 84 13.21 -2.80 8.21
CA GLN A 84 14.61 -3.09 8.58
C GLN A 84 14.78 -3.28 10.09
N MET A 85 14.24 -2.36 10.90
CA MET A 85 14.32 -2.47 12.36
C MET A 85 13.51 -3.66 12.90
N SER A 86 12.39 -4.00 12.29
CA SER A 86 11.58 -5.16 12.70
C SER A 86 12.27 -6.48 12.36
N GLU A 87 13.04 -6.53 11.27
CA GLU A 87 13.84 -7.67 10.84
C GLU A 87 15.05 -7.88 11.76
N SER A 88 15.67 -6.79 12.22
CA SER A 88 16.72 -6.83 13.24
C SER A 88 16.19 -7.07 14.67
N LEU A 89 14.96 -7.59 14.81
CA LEU A 89 14.32 -7.93 16.08
C LEU A 89 14.20 -6.76 17.08
N LEU A 90 14.22 -5.51 16.61
CA LEU A 90 14.04 -4.38 17.50
C LEU A 90 12.61 -4.29 18.00
N MET A 91 12.48 -4.04 19.30
CA MET A 91 11.18 -3.88 19.93
C MET A 91 10.43 -2.67 19.37
N PRO A 92 9.11 -2.74 19.13
CA PRO A 92 8.30 -1.63 18.59
C PRO A 92 8.45 -0.31 19.35
N ARG A 93 8.72 -0.35 20.66
CA ARG A 93 8.98 0.83 21.48
C ARG A 93 10.29 1.54 21.10
N LYS A 94 11.34 0.80 20.75
CA LYS A 94 12.61 1.35 20.26
C LYS A 94 12.44 1.93 18.85
N ILE A 95 11.68 1.23 18.00
CA ILE A 95 11.29 1.71 16.67
C ILE A 95 10.57 3.06 16.78
N GLN A 96 9.64 3.18 17.74
CA GLN A 96 8.91 4.42 18.00
C GLN A 96 9.85 5.57 18.36
N ALA A 97 10.73 5.36 19.34
CA ALA A 97 11.68 6.39 19.77
C ALA A 97 12.54 6.87 18.60
N GLN A 98 13.04 5.95 17.78
CA GLN A 98 13.86 6.29 16.61
C GLN A 98 13.07 7.08 15.55
N LEU A 99 11.81 6.73 15.31
CA LEU A 99 10.96 7.46 14.37
C LEU A 99 10.58 8.85 14.91
N CYS A 100 10.38 8.99 16.21
CA CYS A 100 10.10 10.29 16.83
C CYS A 100 11.29 11.25 16.68
N ILE A 101 12.52 10.76 16.85
CA ILE A 101 13.73 11.59 16.69
C ILE A 101 13.90 12.05 15.24
N GLN A 102 13.58 11.20 14.27
CA GLN A 102 13.80 11.50 12.86
C GLN A 102 12.69 12.30 12.19
N ARG A 103 11.49 12.32 12.76
CA ARG A 103 10.40 13.13 12.23
C ARG A 103 10.57 14.58 12.64
N GLU A 104 11.22 15.35 11.77
CA GLU A 104 11.36 16.81 11.91
C GLU A 104 10.01 17.54 11.90
N SER A 105 8.95 16.92 11.38
CA SER A 105 7.69 17.59 11.03
C SER A 105 6.60 17.57 12.10
N GLY A 106 6.90 17.31 13.38
CA GLY A 106 5.90 17.27 14.46
C GLY A 106 4.76 16.24 14.26
N ARG A 107 4.92 15.27 13.34
CA ARG A 107 3.90 14.26 13.04
C ARG A 107 3.95 13.16 14.10
N PRO A 108 2.86 12.94 14.86
CA PRO A 108 2.89 12.00 15.97
C PRO A 108 3.07 10.55 15.51
N VAL A 109 3.83 9.79 16.29
CA VAL A 109 4.04 8.36 16.10
C VAL A 109 3.45 7.62 17.29
N ILE A 110 2.40 6.83 17.05
CA ILE A 110 1.74 6.04 18.09
C ILE A 110 2.22 4.60 18.00
N LEU A 111 2.51 4.00 19.15
CA LEU A 111 2.99 2.63 19.26
C LEU A 111 2.05 1.62 18.57
N LYS A 112 0.73 1.81 18.69
CA LYS A 112 -0.29 0.99 18.03
C LYS A 112 -0.14 0.98 16.50
N ASP A 113 0.22 2.13 15.90
CA ASP A 113 0.40 2.21 14.45
C ASP A 113 1.65 1.45 14.00
N ILE A 114 2.71 1.45 14.82
CA ILE A 114 3.91 0.64 14.56
C ILE A 114 3.56 -0.84 14.59
N TYR A 115 2.84 -1.30 15.62
CA TYR A 115 2.37 -2.70 15.67
C TYR A 115 1.55 -3.08 14.43
N ASN A 116 0.63 -2.21 14.02
CA ASN A 116 -0.19 -2.43 12.83
C ASN A 116 0.67 -2.47 11.56
N GLN A 117 1.65 -1.58 11.44
CA GLN A 117 2.53 -1.51 10.27
C GLN A 117 3.46 -2.72 10.19
N VAL A 118 4.07 -3.13 11.31
CA VAL A 118 4.89 -4.35 11.37
C VAL A 118 4.05 -5.57 11.02
N LYS A 119 2.83 -5.67 11.54
CA LYS A 119 1.90 -6.76 11.19
C LYS A 119 1.54 -6.76 9.71
N LYS A 120 1.32 -5.58 9.11
CA LYS A 120 1.06 -5.43 7.69
C LYS A 120 2.27 -5.91 6.86
N ILE A 121 3.47 -5.43 7.16
CA ILE A 121 4.72 -5.85 6.49
C ILE A 121 4.88 -7.37 6.54
N LYS A 122 4.73 -7.98 7.73
CA LYS A 122 4.83 -9.44 7.89
C LYS A 122 3.79 -10.18 7.06
N LYS A 123 2.54 -9.69 7.04
CA LYS A 123 1.47 -10.28 6.24
C LYS A 123 1.79 -10.20 4.74
N ASP A 124 2.23 -9.05 4.27
CA ASP A 124 2.53 -8.83 2.86
C ASP A 124 3.69 -9.74 2.41
N LYS A 125 4.75 -9.86 3.23
CA LYS A 125 5.84 -10.83 3.00
C LYS A 125 5.35 -12.29 2.95
N MET A 126 4.47 -12.69 3.89
CA MET A 126 3.89 -14.04 3.87
C MET A 126 3.04 -14.30 2.63
N GLN A 127 2.30 -13.30 2.14
CA GLN A 127 1.50 -13.43 0.93
C GLN A 127 2.39 -13.62 -0.30
N VAL A 128 3.46 -12.82 -0.44
CA VAL A 128 4.44 -12.98 -1.53
C VAL A 128 5.05 -14.37 -1.50
N ARG A 129 5.47 -14.85 -0.33
CA ARG A 129 6.02 -16.21 -0.19
C ARG A 129 5.04 -17.29 -0.65
N ARG A 130 3.77 -17.20 -0.22
CA ARG A 130 2.73 -18.14 -0.65
C ARG A 130 2.50 -18.13 -2.17
N LEU A 131 2.55 -16.95 -2.79
CA LEU A 131 2.41 -16.82 -4.26
C LEU A 131 3.57 -17.49 -4.98
N ILE A 132 4.81 -17.28 -4.53
CA ILE A 132 5.99 -17.91 -5.11
C ILE A 132 5.95 -19.43 -4.91
N ASP A 133 5.59 -19.90 -3.71
CA ASP A 133 5.45 -21.34 -3.44
C ASP A 133 4.38 -21.97 -4.34
N SER A 134 3.25 -21.30 -4.55
CA SER A 134 2.20 -21.72 -5.48
C SER A 134 2.70 -21.76 -6.92
N LEU A 135 3.43 -20.73 -7.36
CA LEU A 135 3.99 -20.67 -8.71
C LEU A 135 4.98 -21.82 -8.96
N ILE A 136 5.91 -22.06 -8.03
CA ILE A 136 6.86 -23.17 -8.12
C ILE A 136 6.13 -24.51 -8.17
N LYS A 137 5.05 -24.67 -7.41
CA LYS A 137 4.21 -25.87 -7.45
C LYS A 137 3.63 -26.08 -8.85
N THR A 138 3.04 -25.06 -9.44
CA THR A 138 2.49 -25.11 -10.80
C THR A 138 3.56 -25.42 -11.84
N LEU A 139 4.74 -24.81 -11.74
CA LEU A 139 5.86 -25.09 -12.64
C LEU A 139 6.31 -26.56 -12.58
N LYS A 140 6.28 -27.17 -11.38
CA LYS A 140 6.58 -28.59 -11.20
C LYS A 140 5.50 -29.49 -11.79
N GLU A 141 4.23 -29.18 -11.53
CA GLU A 141 3.06 -29.93 -12.03
C GLU A 141 3.04 -29.96 -13.56
N GLU A 142 3.29 -28.81 -14.19
CA GLU A 142 3.32 -28.64 -15.65
C GLU A 142 4.67 -29.03 -16.29
N LYS A 143 5.60 -29.61 -15.52
CA LYS A 143 6.93 -30.07 -15.98
C LYS A 143 7.76 -28.98 -16.68
N PHE A 144 7.60 -27.72 -16.27
CA PHE A 144 8.46 -26.65 -16.74
C PHE A 144 9.89 -26.84 -16.26
N VAL A 145 10.86 -26.45 -17.08
CA VAL A 145 12.24 -26.29 -16.64
C VAL A 145 12.33 -24.94 -15.95
N TRP A 146 12.80 -24.91 -14.70
CA TRP A 146 12.90 -23.67 -13.93
C TRP A 146 14.17 -23.62 -13.07
N SER A 147 14.64 -22.42 -12.80
CA SER A 147 15.74 -22.13 -11.89
C SER A 147 15.44 -20.86 -11.09
N SER A 148 15.92 -20.80 -9.85
CA SER A 148 15.78 -19.59 -9.04
C SER A 148 17.11 -19.18 -8.42
N SER A 149 17.32 -17.88 -8.36
CA SER A 149 18.43 -17.25 -7.64
C SER A 149 17.92 -16.74 -6.29
N ARG A 150 18.74 -16.90 -5.24
CA ARG A 150 18.42 -16.45 -3.88
C ARG A 150 19.44 -15.42 -3.39
N ASP A 151 18.98 -14.46 -2.59
CA ASP A 151 19.85 -13.53 -1.87
C ASP A 151 20.50 -14.19 -0.63
N ALA A 152 21.37 -13.44 0.06
CA ALA A 152 22.07 -13.91 1.26
C ALA A 152 21.08 -14.25 2.40
N GLU A 153 19.91 -13.63 2.38
CA GLU A 153 18.81 -13.81 3.32
C GLU A 153 17.87 -14.98 2.94
N GLY A 154 18.15 -15.67 1.82
CA GLY A 154 17.41 -16.84 1.34
C GLY A 154 16.11 -16.55 0.59
N ASN A 155 15.80 -15.27 0.31
CA ASN A 155 14.67 -14.85 -0.50
C ASN A 155 14.97 -15.03 -1.99
N ILE A 156 13.94 -15.35 -2.78
CA ILE A 156 14.09 -15.52 -4.23
C ILE A 156 14.19 -14.15 -4.89
N ASN A 157 15.34 -13.85 -5.49
CA ASN A 157 15.60 -12.60 -6.22
C ASN A 157 15.19 -12.70 -7.70
N SER A 158 15.33 -13.88 -8.29
CA SER A 158 14.97 -14.10 -9.70
C SER A 158 14.47 -15.52 -9.91
N LEU A 159 13.47 -15.68 -10.76
CA LEU A 159 12.92 -16.97 -11.17
C LEU A 159 12.89 -17.02 -12.70
N PHE A 160 13.60 -17.98 -13.26
CA PHE A 160 13.56 -18.30 -14.69
C PHE A 160 12.77 -19.58 -14.88
N PHE A 161 11.90 -19.61 -15.87
CA PHE A 161 11.18 -20.83 -16.25
C PHE A 161 10.89 -20.84 -17.74
N THR A 162 10.84 -22.02 -18.33
CA THR A 162 10.52 -22.22 -19.74
C THR A 162 9.84 -23.58 -19.94
N HIS A 163 8.93 -23.63 -20.91
CA HIS A 163 8.25 -24.86 -21.25
C HIS A 163 9.20 -25.79 -22.03
N PRO A 164 9.25 -27.12 -21.78
CA PRO A 164 10.17 -28.02 -22.46
C PRO A 164 10.06 -27.99 -23.99
N LEU A 165 8.85 -27.77 -24.51
CA LEU A 165 8.62 -27.62 -25.95
C LEU A 165 9.29 -26.36 -26.51
N ALA A 166 9.34 -25.25 -25.75
CA ALA A 166 10.03 -24.03 -26.18
C ALA A 166 11.55 -24.28 -26.28
N ILE A 167 12.13 -25.05 -25.35
CA ILE A 167 13.54 -25.46 -25.46
C ILE A 167 13.78 -26.31 -26.71
N LYS A 168 12.90 -27.29 -26.99
CA LYS A 168 13.00 -28.12 -28.20
C LYS A 168 12.94 -27.30 -29.47
N LEU A 169 12.02 -26.34 -29.55
CA LEU A 169 11.89 -25.43 -30.68
C LEU A 169 13.14 -24.55 -30.83
N LEU A 170 13.66 -23.99 -29.74
CA LEU A 170 14.87 -23.17 -29.75
C LEU A 170 16.10 -23.95 -30.25
N ASN A 171 16.24 -25.21 -29.83
CA ASN A 171 17.32 -26.08 -30.28
C ASN A 171 17.17 -26.52 -31.75
N GLY A 172 15.94 -26.71 -32.23
CA GLY A 172 15.66 -27.12 -33.61
C GLY A 172 15.71 -25.96 -34.61
N PHE A 173 15.41 -24.75 -34.16
CA PHE A 173 15.36 -23.54 -34.97
C PHE A 173 16.11 -22.40 -34.26
N PRO A 174 17.46 -22.38 -34.33
CA PRO A 174 18.27 -21.38 -33.64
C PRO A 174 18.08 -19.95 -34.17
N HIS A 175 17.39 -19.79 -35.31
CA HIS A 175 16.97 -18.50 -35.86
C HIS A 175 15.63 -18.05 -35.24
N VAL A 176 15.62 -17.79 -33.93
CA VAL A 176 14.43 -17.26 -33.25
C VAL A 176 14.31 -15.76 -33.54
N ILE A 177 13.18 -15.36 -34.14
CA ILE A 177 12.80 -13.95 -34.30
C ILE A 177 12.31 -13.44 -32.94
N LEU A 178 13.10 -12.56 -32.32
CA LEU A 178 12.71 -11.87 -31.10
C LEU A 178 11.67 -10.80 -31.45
N MET A 179 10.39 -11.07 -31.21
CA MET A 179 9.36 -10.03 -31.30
C MET A 179 9.34 -9.24 -29.99
N ASP A 180 9.97 -8.07 -30.01
CA ASP A 180 9.90 -7.11 -28.91
C ASP A 180 8.48 -6.51 -28.85
N TYR A 181 7.66 -6.97 -27.91
CA TYR A 181 6.41 -6.31 -27.60
C TYR A 181 6.70 -5.15 -26.65
N ALA A 182 6.94 -3.98 -27.22
CA ALA A 182 7.06 -2.75 -26.45
C ALA A 182 5.73 -2.46 -25.74
N PHE A 183 5.65 -2.87 -24.47
CA PHE A 183 4.51 -2.55 -23.61
C PHE A 183 4.51 -1.05 -23.36
N LYS A 184 3.71 -0.33 -24.15
CA LYS A 184 3.56 1.13 -24.06
C LYS A 184 2.81 1.45 -22.77
N ASN A 185 3.54 1.77 -21.70
CA ASN A 185 2.96 2.29 -20.48
C ASN A 185 2.40 3.69 -20.75
N ASN A 186 1.10 3.77 -21.05
CA ASN A 186 0.38 5.05 -21.02
C ASN A 186 0.37 5.56 -19.58
N LYS A 187 1.12 6.63 -19.34
CA LYS A 187 1.00 7.48 -18.14
C LYS A 187 -0.28 8.30 -18.19
#